data_AF-A0A2Z3KHK4-F1
#
_entry.id   AF-A0A2Z3KHK4-F1
#
_cell.length_a   1.000
_cell.length_b   1.000
_cell.length_c   1.000
_cell.angle_alpha   90.00
_cell.angle_beta   90.00
_cell.angle_gamma   90.00
#
_symmetry.space_group_name_H-M   'P 1'
#
loop_
_entity.id
_entity.type
_entity.pdbx_description
1 polymer ?
#
loop_
_entity_poly.entity_id
_entity_poly.type
_entity_poly.pdbx_seq_one_letter_code
_entity_poly.pdbx_strand_id
1 'polypeptide(L)'
;MAVWAFPFVSANGDRAYGPADWMQFYANIFSTGIVPNTGLPGYTGFQVVQTDTPSLNINVGSGVAIIKGGQIMNTAPKSFQIPAPLTSQSRTDSLVVQWNNSSRSGDVIYKTNSTQVTQTADVYELQIATIVVPANASSIAQSNITDTRADTKVCGYSSPYESIKTGDLLAQFKSELEANGVVFSDWFENIKGQLSEDAAGNLQNQINNSVHNAGNISTGTDLNDIRGAGYYRIGGLVGGTDVLNTPSEVNGIRVYAFLIVIGSLQELTVYSPKQDTTWTYSRSISGSPATWSNWSKTVMADENGKATVKDIEVTGAITQPYISTSFAIGYGLSVTAKRVGNLVTITFKGSNTTQLGSGANPTEMIPLGYRPVEAESVDPLVQGRHLDTYYYFNPDGKINYMGETVLVNSYFRGVRSYFTNDPWPVAA
;
A
#
# COMPACT_ATOMS: atom_id res chain seq x y z
N MET A 1 5.11 50.25 -32.46
CA MET A 1 4.39 50.15 -31.17
C MET A 1 4.06 48.69 -30.93
N ALA A 2 4.25 48.18 -29.71
CA ALA A 2 4.01 46.77 -29.38
C ALA A 2 2.53 46.47 -29.04
N VAL A 3 1.74 47.49 -28.73
CA VAL A 3 0.31 47.38 -28.40
C VAL A 3 -0.45 48.41 -29.23
N TRP A 4 -1.55 47.97 -29.86
CA TRP A 4 -2.43 48.80 -30.67
C TRP A 4 -3.85 48.77 -30.07
N ALA A 5 -4.48 49.94 -29.94
CA ALA A 5 -5.82 50.09 -29.36
C ALA A 5 -6.71 50.96 -30.26
N PHE A 6 -7.90 50.47 -30.61
CA PHE A 6 -8.74 51.03 -31.68
C PHE A 6 -10.23 50.60 -31.55
N PRO A 7 -11.23 51.46 -31.83
CA PRO A 7 -11.16 52.91 -31.97
C PRO A 7 -11.44 53.64 -30.64
N PHE A 8 -10.85 54.81 -30.45
CA PHE A 8 -11.19 55.76 -29.38
C PHE A 8 -11.81 57.03 -29.96
N VAL A 9 -12.58 57.76 -29.14
CA VAL A 9 -13.05 59.10 -29.49
C VAL A 9 -11.84 60.01 -29.72
N SER A 10 -11.90 60.81 -30.79
CA SER A 10 -10.93 61.85 -31.09
C SER A 10 -11.21 63.10 -30.27
N ALA A 11 -10.20 63.65 -29.60
CA ALA A 11 -10.30 64.90 -28.86
C ALA A 11 -9.35 65.92 -29.50
N ASN A 12 -9.90 67.04 -30.01
CA ASN A 12 -9.13 68.07 -30.70
C ASN A 12 -8.30 67.56 -31.91
N GLY A 13 -8.71 66.46 -32.53
CA GLY A 13 -8.03 65.89 -33.70
C GLY A 13 -6.79 65.04 -33.38
N ASP A 14 -6.55 64.71 -32.11
CA ASP A 14 -5.39 63.92 -31.66
C ASP A 14 -5.36 62.47 -32.20
N ARG A 15 -6.53 61.93 -32.55
CA ARG A 15 -6.72 60.60 -33.12
C ARG A 15 -7.48 60.70 -34.43
N ALA A 16 -6.75 60.57 -35.53
CA ALA A 16 -7.32 60.43 -36.87
C ALA A 16 -7.05 59.00 -37.34
N TYR A 17 -8.10 58.29 -37.76
CA TYR A 17 -8.00 56.94 -38.28
C TYR A 17 -8.10 56.95 -39.79
N GLY A 18 -7.13 56.31 -40.46
CA GLY A 18 -7.12 56.16 -41.89
C GLY A 18 -7.82 54.87 -42.35
N PRO A 19 -7.95 54.68 -43.68
CA PRO A 19 -8.45 53.43 -44.25
C PRO A 19 -7.66 52.20 -43.80
N ALA A 20 -6.35 52.33 -43.61
CA ALA A 20 -5.48 51.23 -43.17
C ALA A 20 -5.81 50.73 -41.75
N ASP A 21 -6.18 51.63 -40.83
CA ASP A 21 -6.55 51.26 -39.45
C ASP A 21 -7.84 50.42 -39.44
N TRP A 22 -8.83 50.82 -40.24
CA TRP A 22 -10.07 50.07 -40.40
C TRP A 22 -9.86 48.72 -41.09
N MET A 23 -9.04 48.68 -42.14
CA MET A 23 -8.67 47.41 -42.79
C MET A 23 -7.98 46.46 -41.80
N GLN A 24 -7.05 46.96 -40.98
CA GLN A 24 -6.40 46.13 -39.96
C GLN A 24 -7.39 45.58 -38.92
N PHE A 25 -8.36 46.40 -38.49
CA PHE A 25 -9.40 45.95 -37.57
C PHE A 25 -10.24 44.82 -38.19
N TYR A 26 -10.68 44.98 -39.45
CA TYR A 26 -11.46 43.95 -40.13
C TYR A 26 -10.64 42.69 -40.43
N ALA A 27 -9.36 42.81 -40.75
CA ALA A 27 -8.47 41.67 -40.98
C ALA A 27 -8.24 40.82 -39.71
N ASN A 28 -8.43 41.39 -38.51
CA ASN A 28 -8.38 40.64 -37.26
C ASN A 28 -9.64 39.79 -37.02
N ILE A 29 -10.76 40.13 -37.67
CA ILE A 29 -12.04 39.45 -37.52
C ILE A 29 -12.24 38.49 -38.68
N PHE A 30 -12.10 38.96 -39.92
CA PHE A 30 -12.42 38.21 -41.12
C PHE A 30 -11.15 37.77 -41.88
N SER A 31 -11.11 36.49 -42.24
CA SER A 31 -10.09 35.98 -43.16
C SER A 31 -10.26 36.54 -44.58
N THR A 32 -9.18 36.50 -45.37
CA THR A 32 -9.25 36.88 -46.79
C THR A 32 -10.03 35.82 -47.58
N GLY A 33 -11.03 36.23 -48.37
CA GLY A 33 -11.86 35.34 -49.17
C GLY A 33 -13.17 35.96 -49.63
N ILE A 34 -14.00 35.16 -50.31
CA ILE A 34 -15.38 35.53 -50.67
C ILE A 34 -16.26 35.44 -49.43
N VAL A 35 -17.00 36.48 -49.09
CA VAL A 35 -18.00 36.39 -48.01
C VAL A 35 -19.01 35.32 -48.40
N PRO A 36 -19.37 34.33 -47.58
CA PRO A 36 -20.27 33.26 -48.05
C PRO A 36 -21.75 33.69 -48.10
N ASN A 37 -22.17 34.59 -47.20
CA ASN A 37 -23.54 35.07 -47.09
C ASN A 37 -23.59 36.55 -46.70
N THR A 38 -24.48 37.33 -47.31
CA THR A 38 -24.69 38.76 -46.99
C THR A 38 -26.08 39.23 -47.43
N GLY A 39 -26.54 40.37 -46.93
CA GLY A 39 -27.85 40.97 -47.24
C GLY A 39 -27.92 41.72 -48.58
N LEU A 40 -26.92 41.55 -49.47
CA LEU A 40 -26.91 42.19 -50.79
C LEU A 40 -28.05 41.61 -51.66
N PRO A 41 -28.92 42.42 -52.29
CA PRO A 41 -29.99 41.90 -53.14
C PRO A 41 -29.45 41.05 -54.31
N GLY A 42 -30.09 39.91 -54.56
CA GLY A 42 -29.70 39.00 -55.65
C GLY A 42 -28.33 38.35 -55.47
N TYR A 43 -27.84 38.23 -54.23
CA TYR A 43 -26.51 37.72 -53.90
C TYR A 43 -26.22 36.34 -54.47
N THR A 44 -25.09 36.19 -55.16
CA THR A 44 -24.60 34.89 -55.70
C THR A 44 -23.15 34.60 -55.33
N GLY A 45 -22.49 35.48 -54.57
CA GLY A 45 -21.11 35.34 -54.13
C GLY A 45 -20.09 35.35 -55.26
N PHE A 46 -20.24 36.24 -56.24
CA PHE A 46 -19.40 36.28 -57.46
C PHE A 46 -19.45 35.00 -58.29
N GLN A 47 -20.58 34.27 -58.28
CA GLN A 47 -20.69 33.07 -59.10
C GLN A 47 -20.52 33.42 -60.58
N VAL A 48 -19.71 32.64 -61.28
CA VAL A 48 -19.50 32.77 -62.72
C VAL A 48 -20.39 31.77 -63.44
N VAL A 49 -21.22 32.26 -64.36
CA VAL A 49 -22.16 31.45 -65.14
C VAL A 49 -22.09 31.79 -66.62
N GLN A 50 -22.47 30.84 -67.47
CA GLN A 50 -22.70 31.11 -68.90
C GLN A 50 -23.86 32.10 -69.10
N THR A 51 -23.96 32.71 -70.28
CA THR A 51 -25.14 33.51 -70.66
C THR A 51 -26.33 32.62 -71.02
N ASP A 52 -27.56 33.08 -70.76
CA ASP A 52 -28.80 32.34 -71.07
C ASP A 52 -28.93 32.04 -72.57
N THR A 53 -28.51 32.98 -73.42
CA THR A 53 -28.34 32.76 -74.86
C THR A 53 -26.89 32.36 -75.12
N PRO A 54 -26.60 31.20 -75.77
CA PRO A 54 -25.24 30.76 -76.04
C PRO A 54 -24.42 31.84 -76.79
N SER A 55 -23.34 32.30 -76.16
CA SER A 55 -22.44 33.31 -76.74
C SER A 55 -21.03 33.20 -76.15
N LEU A 56 -20.07 33.93 -76.71
CA LEU A 56 -18.74 34.13 -76.13
C LEU A 56 -18.76 35.20 -75.02
N ASN A 57 -19.76 35.15 -74.15
CA ASN A 57 -19.83 35.95 -72.94
C ASN A 57 -20.12 35.06 -71.74
N ILE A 58 -19.70 35.53 -70.58
CA ILE A 58 -20.02 34.94 -69.28
C ILE A 58 -20.47 36.05 -68.33
N ASN A 59 -21.24 35.69 -67.31
CA ASN A 59 -21.72 36.63 -66.31
C ASN A 59 -21.12 36.30 -64.95
N VAL A 60 -20.64 37.32 -64.26
CA VAL A 60 -20.21 37.25 -62.85
C VAL A 60 -21.31 37.89 -62.02
N GLY A 61 -21.95 37.10 -61.17
CA GLY A 61 -23.04 37.58 -60.34
C GLY A 61 -22.58 38.54 -59.23
N SER A 62 -23.54 39.08 -58.48
CA SER A 62 -23.25 39.95 -57.34
C SER A 62 -22.49 39.20 -56.24
N GLY A 63 -21.63 39.90 -55.51
CA GLY A 63 -20.69 39.27 -54.59
C GLY A 63 -19.97 40.27 -53.70
N VAL A 64 -19.42 39.77 -52.59
CA VAL A 64 -18.57 40.53 -51.66
C VAL A 64 -17.34 39.71 -51.33
N ALA A 65 -16.16 40.33 -51.43
CA ALA A 65 -14.88 39.73 -51.09
C ALA A 65 -14.19 40.60 -50.05
N ILE A 66 -13.57 39.96 -49.07
CA ILE A 66 -12.69 40.61 -48.09
C ILE A 66 -11.26 40.21 -48.45
N ILE A 67 -10.39 41.19 -48.66
CA ILE A 67 -8.98 40.98 -48.98
C ILE A 67 -8.15 41.81 -48.01
N LYS A 68 -7.48 41.15 -47.06
CA LYS A 68 -6.68 41.77 -45.99
C LYS A 68 -7.45 42.90 -45.28
N GLY A 69 -8.73 42.66 -44.99
CA GLY A 69 -9.64 43.61 -44.35
C GLY A 69 -10.21 44.71 -45.25
N GLY A 70 -9.77 44.82 -46.51
CA GLY A 70 -10.41 45.64 -47.54
C GLY A 70 -11.58 44.91 -48.19
N GLN A 71 -12.58 45.66 -48.68
CA GLN A 71 -13.81 45.09 -49.24
C GLN A 71 -13.96 45.41 -50.73
N ILE A 72 -14.32 44.40 -51.52
CA ILE A 72 -14.75 44.55 -52.91
C ILE A 72 -16.18 44.04 -53.02
N MET A 73 -17.06 44.82 -53.65
CA MET A 73 -18.46 44.48 -53.81
C MET A 73 -18.88 44.64 -55.27
N ASN A 74 -19.40 43.57 -55.87
CA ASN A 74 -20.13 43.64 -57.12
C ASN A 74 -21.62 43.63 -56.81
N THR A 75 -22.32 44.71 -57.10
CA THR A 75 -23.72 44.92 -56.69
C THR A 75 -24.75 44.36 -57.68
N ALA A 76 -24.33 44.02 -58.91
CA ALA A 76 -25.18 43.47 -59.96
C ALA A 76 -24.38 42.53 -60.89
N PRO A 77 -25.04 41.67 -61.70
CA PRO A 77 -24.33 40.84 -62.67
C PRO A 77 -23.46 41.66 -63.63
N LYS A 78 -22.17 41.32 -63.74
CA LYS A 78 -21.19 41.94 -64.62
C LYS A 78 -20.85 40.97 -65.75
N SER A 79 -21.08 41.39 -67.00
CA SER A 79 -20.80 40.56 -68.17
C SER A 79 -19.36 40.73 -68.65
N PHE A 80 -18.74 39.64 -69.08
CA PHE A 80 -17.38 39.61 -69.62
C PHE A 80 -17.39 38.95 -70.99
N GLN A 81 -16.89 39.67 -71.98
CA GLN A 81 -16.65 39.13 -73.31
C GLN A 81 -15.38 38.28 -73.30
N ILE A 82 -15.52 37.03 -73.74
CA ILE A 82 -14.42 36.10 -73.91
C ILE A 82 -13.68 36.47 -75.21
N PRO A 83 -12.36 36.72 -75.17
CA PRO A 83 -11.58 36.96 -76.38
C PRO A 83 -11.66 35.79 -77.36
N ALA A 84 -11.46 36.06 -78.65
CA ALA A 84 -11.58 35.04 -79.71
C ALA A 84 -10.84 33.73 -79.37
N PRO A 85 -11.49 32.55 -79.50
CA PRO A 85 -10.85 31.27 -79.25
C PRO A 85 -9.68 31.00 -80.20
N LEU A 86 -8.75 30.15 -79.76
CA LEU A 86 -7.68 29.66 -80.64
C LEU A 86 -8.27 28.66 -81.65
N THR A 87 -7.63 28.51 -82.80
CA THR A 87 -8.13 27.66 -83.89
C THR A 87 -7.72 26.18 -83.75
N SER A 88 -6.64 25.89 -83.02
CA SER A 88 -6.01 24.56 -82.98
C SER A 88 -6.03 23.88 -81.60
N GLN A 89 -6.17 24.63 -80.50
CA GLN A 89 -6.10 24.08 -79.15
C GLN A 89 -7.04 24.80 -78.19
N SER A 90 -7.53 24.11 -77.17
CA SER A 90 -8.20 24.76 -76.04
C SER A 90 -7.21 25.58 -75.22
N ARG A 91 -7.69 26.62 -74.55
CA ARG A 91 -6.95 27.34 -73.52
C ARG A 91 -7.77 27.47 -72.24
N THR A 92 -7.10 27.77 -71.13
CA THR A 92 -7.77 28.02 -69.86
C THR A 92 -7.58 29.47 -69.45
N ASP A 93 -8.68 30.18 -69.36
CA ASP A 93 -8.78 31.57 -68.94
C ASP A 93 -9.22 31.61 -67.46
N SER A 94 -9.09 32.75 -66.79
CA SER A 94 -9.44 32.88 -65.37
C SER A 94 -10.17 34.18 -65.07
N LEU A 95 -11.10 34.13 -64.13
CA LEU A 95 -11.67 35.31 -63.50
C LEU A 95 -11.14 35.44 -62.08
N VAL A 96 -10.66 36.63 -61.74
CA VAL A 96 -10.15 36.95 -60.42
C VAL A 96 -10.84 38.19 -59.86
N VAL A 97 -11.09 38.22 -58.56
CA VAL A 97 -11.40 39.44 -57.82
C VAL A 97 -10.06 40.04 -57.39
N GLN A 98 -9.72 41.22 -57.90
CA GLN A 98 -8.43 41.88 -57.68
C GLN A 98 -8.60 43.09 -56.77
N TRP A 99 -7.79 43.15 -55.71
CA TRP A 99 -7.50 44.37 -54.96
C TRP A 99 -6.18 44.97 -55.45
N ASN A 100 -6.17 46.25 -55.79
CA ASN A 100 -4.98 46.96 -56.25
C ASN A 100 -4.77 48.24 -55.44
N ASN A 101 -3.70 48.25 -54.63
CA ASN A 101 -3.36 49.35 -53.75
C ASN A 101 -2.78 50.55 -54.51
N SER A 102 -2.05 50.30 -55.60
CA SER A 102 -1.42 51.35 -56.42
C SER A 102 -2.45 52.19 -57.16
N SER A 103 -3.47 51.56 -57.75
CA SER A 103 -4.59 52.24 -58.41
C SER A 103 -5.75 52.59 -57.49
N ARG A 104 -5.68 52.19 -56.21
CA ARG A 104 -6.74 52.36 -55.20
C ARG A 104 -8.10 51.84 -55.69
N SER A 105 -8.09 50.67 -56.31
CA SER A 105 -9.28 50.08 -56.94
C SER A 105 -9.44 48.62 -56.58
N GLY A 106 -10.68 48.15 -56.57
CA GLY A 106 -11.01 46.73 -56.55
C GLY A 106 -11.95 46.40 -57.70
N ASP A 107 -11.65 45.37 -58.47
CA ASP A 107 -12.50 44.95 -59.58
C ASP A 107 -12.40 43.45 -59.88
N VAL A 108 -13.35 42.92 -60.64
CA VAL A 108 -13.27 41.59 -61.25
C VAL A 108 -12.52 41.70 -62.58
N ILE A 109 -11.42 40.95 -62.70
CA ILE A 109 -10.49 40.97 -63.82
C ILE A 109 -10.52 39.64 -64.56
N TYR A 110 -10.63 39.71 -65.88
CA TYR A 110 -10.53 38.56 -66.78
C TYR A 110 -9.08 38.39 -67.24
N LYS A 111 -8.55 37.18 -67.11
CA LYS A 111 -7.19 36.80 -67.51
C LYS A 111 -7.24 35.76 -68.62
N THR A 112 -6.68 36.11 -69.77
CA THR A 112 -6.63 35.21 -70.93
C THR A 112 -5.40 34.32 -70.85
N ASN A 113 -5.57 33.03 -71.10
CA ASN A 113 -4.55 31.99 -71.14
C ASN A 113 -3.64 31.97 -69.90
N SER A 114 -4.21 32.26 -68.74
CA SER A 114 -3.49 32.33 -67.48
C SER A 114 -4.41 32.01 -66.31
N THR A 115 -3.97 31.09 -65.46
CA THR A 115 -4.59 30.75 -64.18
C THR A 115 -3.76 31.27 -62.99
N GLN A 116 -2.72 32.06 -63.25
CA GLN A 116 -1.86 32.59 -62.19
C GLN A 116 -2.55 33.73 -61.44
N VAL A 117 -2.59 33.60 -60.13
CA VAL A 117 -3.02 34.65 -59.19
C VAL A 117 -1.81 35.44 -58.69
N THR A 118 -1.96 36.75 -58.58
CA THR A 118 -0.98 37.66 -57.99
C THR A 118 -1.42 37.97 -56.56
N GLN A 119 -0.58 37.62 -55.58
CA GLN A 119 -0.87 37.77 -54.15
C GLN A 119 0.27 38.51 -53.44
N THR A 120 0.59 39.72 -53.92
CA THR A 120 1.64 40.58 -53.37
C THR A 120 1.07 41.58 -52.36
N ALA A 121 1.90 42.54 -51.93
CA ALA A 121 1.45 43.65 -51.11
C ALA A 121 0.63 44.68 -51.91
N ASP A 122 0.98 44.90 -53.18
CA ASP A 122 0.35 45.91 -54.04
C ASP A 122 -0.87 45.40 -54.79
N VAL A 123 -0.82 44.16 -55.27
CA VAL A 123 -1.92 43.51 -55.99
C VAL A 123 -2.22 42.17 -55.35
N TYR A 124 -3.48 41.95 -54.99
CA TYR A 124 -3.92 40.71 -54.38
C TYR A 124 -5.18 40.19 -55.07
N GLU A 125 -5.15 38.94 -55.50
CA GLU A 125 -6.18 38.33 -56.33
C GLU A 125 -6.74 37.04 -55.73
N LEU A 126 -8.05 36.89 -55.86
CA LEU A 126 -8.79 35.68 -55.55
C LEU A 126 -9.39 35.12 -56.83
N GLN A 127 -8.97 33.93 -57.25
CA GLN A 127 -9.51 33.27 -58.44
C GLN A 127 -10.89 32.69 -58.14
N ILE A 128 -11.93 33.26 -58.76
CA ILE A 128 -13.32 32.84 -58.54
C ILE A 128 -13.78 31.78 -59.55
N ALA A 129 -13.16 31.73 -60.73
CA ALA A 129 -13.37 30.65 -61.68
C ALA A 129 -12.18 30.48 -62.64
N THR A 130 -12.09 29.27 -63.21
CA THR A 130 -11.36 29.00 -64.44
C THR A 130 -12.33 28.64 -65.56
N ILE A 131 -12.00 29.03 -66.79
CA ILE A 131 -12.86 28.86 -67.95
C ILE A 131 -12.06 28.17 -69.04
N VAL A 132 -12.45 26.95 -69.39
CA VAL A 132 -11.91 26.27 -70.57
C VAL A 132 -12.57 26.89 -71.80
N VAL A 133 -11.76 27.45 -72.69
CA VAL A 133 -12.22 27.96 -73.99
C VAL A 133 -11.78 26.94 -75.05
N PRO A 134 -12.71 26.10 -75.57
CA PRO A 134 -12.38 25.12 -76.60
C PRO A 134 -11.91 25.76 -77.91
N ALA A 135 -11.15 25.02 -78.71
CA ALA A 135 -10.77 25.48 -80.04
C ALA A 135 -12.02 25.76 -80.90
N ASN A 136 -12.02 26.88 -81.62
CA ASN A 136 -13.13 27.30 -82.49
C ASN A 136 -14.51 27.44 -81.80
N ALA A 137 -14.54 27.65 -80.48
CA ALA A 137 -15.81 27.78 -79.76
C ALA A 137 -16.64 28.98 -80.25
N SER A 138 -17.95 28.78 -80.46
CA SER A 138 -18.89 29.88 -80.71
C SER A 138 -19.63 30.33 -79.45
N SER A 139 -19.51 29.57 -78.37
CA SER A 139 -20.12 29.83 -77.07
C SER A 139 -19.39 29.12 -75.93
N ILE A 140 -19.60 29.56 -74.70
CA ILE A 140 -19.06 28.92 -73.50
C ILE A 140 -20.18 28.17 -72.78
N ALA A 141 -20.04 26.86 -72.65
CA ALA A 141 -20.96 26.03 -71.88
C ALA A 141 -20.63 26.11 -70.38
N GLN A 142 -21.63 25.96 -69.51
CA GLN A 142 -21.45 25.95 -68.05
C GLN A 142 -20.46 24.87 -67.59
N SER A 143 -20.41 23.72 -68.28
CA SER A 143 -19.44 22.65 -68.02
C SER A 143 -17.99 23.05 -68.22
N ASN A 144 -17.74 24.14 -68.96
CA ASN A 144 -16.41 24.67 -69.17
C ASN A 144 -15.98 25.67 -68.09
N ILE A 145 -16.90 26.06 -67.19
CA ILE A 145 -16.64 26.98 -66.09
C ILE A 145 -16.45 26.15 -64.83
N THR A 146 -15.24 26.17 -64.29
CA THR A 146 -14.93 25.55 -63.00
C THR A 146 -14.93 26.62 -61.94
N ASP A 147 -15.82 26.47 -60.96
CA ASP A 147 -15.90 27.34 -59.79
C ASP A 147 -14.74 27.04 -58.82
N THR A 148 -13.97 28.07 -58.47
CA THR A 148 -12.80 27.95 -57.59
C THR A 148 -12.97 28.70 -56.29
N ARG A 149 -14.17 29.24 -55.98
CA ARG A 149 -14.40 30.06 -54.78
C ARG A 149 -14.15 29.31 -53.48
N ALA A 150 -14.42 28.00 -53.47
CA ALA A 150 -14.16 27.12 -52.33
C ALA A 150 -12.69 26.65 -52.23
N ASP A 151 -11.86 26.87 -53.26
CA ASP A 151 -10.46 26.46 -53.24
C ASP A 151 -9.62 27.44 -52.42
N THR A 152 -9.19 27.01 -51.25
CA THR A 152 -8.42 27.83 -50.29
C THR A 152 -7.00 28.17 -50.76
N LYS A 153 -6.51 27.57 -51.85
CA LYS A 153 -5.17 27.88 -52.39
C LYS A 153 -5.15 29.13 -53.27
N VAL A 154 -6.26 29.40 -53.97
CA VAL A 154 -6.35 30.50 -54.94
C VAL A 154 -7.49 31.47 -54.61
N CYS A 155 -8.41 31.09 -53.72
CA CYS A 155 -9.52 31.89 -53.23
C CYS A 155 -9.86 31.54 -51.77
N GLY A 156 -10.96 30.85 -51.52
CA GLY A 156 -11.50 30.56 -50.19
C GLY A 156 -12.65 31.47 -49.79
N TYR A 157 -13.41 31.04 -48.77
CA TYR A 157 -14.45 31.85 -48.16
C TYR A 157 -13.93 32.61 -46.93
N SER A 158 -14.27 33.89 -46.85
CA SER A 158 -14.01 34.74 -45.69
C SER A 158 -14.84 34.24 -44.51
N SER A 159 -14.23 34.08 -43.34
CA SER A 159 -14.90 33.62 -42.12
C SER A 159 -14.41 34.40 -40.90
N PRO A 160 -15.29 34.69 -39.92
CA PRO A 160 -14.87 35.18 -38.61
C PRO A 160 -14.39 34.09 -37.65
N TYR A 161 -14.46 32.82 -38.06
CA TYR A 161 -14.28 31.65 -37.20
C TYR A 161 -13.01 30.86 -37.50
N GLU A 162 -11.92 31.51 -37.94
CA GLU A 162 -10.66 30.78 -38.15
C GLU A 162 -10.22 30.02 -36.89
N SER A 163 -9.52 28.89 -37.10
CA SER A 163 -9.03 28.04 -36.02
C SER A 163 -8.25 28.88 -35.00
N ILE A 164 -8.67 28.81 -33.73
CA ILE A 164 -7.95 29.43 -32.62
C ILE A 164 -6.52 28.90 -32.66
N LYS A 165 -5.53 29.79 -32.78
CA LYS A 165 -4.12 29.43 -32.64
C LYS A 165 -3.88 29.05 -31.18
N THR A 166 -4.05 27.78 -30.84
CA THR A 166 -3.92 27.28 -29.46
C THR A 166 -2.48 27.25 -28.96
N GLY A 167 -1.49 27.47 -29.84
CA GLY A 167 -0.09 27.68 -29.49
C GLY A 167 0.42 26.74 -28.38
N ASP A 168 1.03 27.32 -27.35
CA ASP A 168 1.64 26.65 -26.20
C ASP A 168 0.65 25.91 -25.29
N LEU A 169 -0.65 26.19 -25.40
CA LEU A 169 -1.68 25.52 -24.60
C LEU A 169 -1.82 24.04 -25.01
N LEU A 170 -1.66 23.74 -26.30
CA LEU A 170 -1.64 22.36 -26.79
C LEU A 170 -0.37 21.62 -26.35
N ALA A 171 0.76 22.33 -26.24
CA ALA A 171 2.01 21.76 -25.75
C ALA A 171 1.96 21.48 -24.23
N GLN A 172 1.40 22.39 -23.43
CA GLN A 172 1.14 22.15 -22.00
C GLN A 172 0.22 20.96 -21.80
N PHE A 173 -0.88 20.88 -22.55
CA PHE A 173 -1.83 19.76 -22.42
C PHE A 173 -1.21 18.41 -22.79
N LYS A 174 -0.37 18.36 -23.84
CA LYS A 174 0.37 17.14 -24.19
C LYS A 174 1.40 16.75 -23.12
N SER A 175 2.13 17.72 -22.58
CA SER A 175 3.14 17.48 -21.54
C SER A 175 2.50 16.93 -20.25
N GLU A 176 1.32 17.42 -19.85
CA GLU A 176 0.60 16.89 -18.69
C GLU A 176 0.04 15.48 -18.95
N LEU A 177 -0.40 15.19 -20.17
CA LEU A 177 -0.90 13.88 -20.55
C LEU A 177 0.22 12.82 -20.53
N GLU A 178 1.40 13.18 -21.05
CA GLU A 178 2.59 12.32 -21.04
C GLU A 178 3.11 12.07 -19.61
N ALA A 179 3.18 13.11 -18.77
CA ALA A 179 3.59 12.96 -17.37
C ALA A 179 2.66 12.03 -16.58
N ASN A 180 1.34 12.15 -16.77
CA ASN A 180 0.37 11.27 -16.12
C ASN A 180 0.42 9.83 -16.67
N GLY A 181 0.75 9.65 -17.96
CA GLY A 181 0.95 8.34 -18.56
C GLY A 181 2.12 7.56 -17.94
N VAL A 182 3.22 8.25 -17.62
CA VAL A 182 4.40 7.66 -16.95
C VAL A 182 4.05 7.17 -15.55
N VAL A 183 3.36 8.00 -14.75
CA VAL A 183 2.94 7.62 -13.38
C VAL A 183 2.03 6.39 -13.38
N PHE A 184 1.11 6.32 -14.35
CA PHE A 184 0.25 5.14 -14.51
C PHE A 184 1.04 3.88 -14.91
N SER A 185 1.99 4.02 -15.84
CA SER A 185 2.83 2.89 -16.29
C SER A 185 3.70 2.33 -15.16
N ASP A 186 4.29 3.18 -14.33
CA ASP A 186 5.13 2.76 -13.20
C ASP A 186 4.31 2.02 -12.14
N TRP A 187 3.12 2.54 -11.82
CA TRP A 187 2.17 1.86 -10.95
C TRP A 187 1.75 0.50 -11.53
N PHE A 188 1.44 0.46 -12.83
CA PHE A 188 0.97 -0.75 -13.49
C PHE A 188 2.04 -1.85 -13.54
N GLU A 189 3.29 -1.52 -13.88
CA GLU A 189 4.39 -2.50 -13.88
C GLU A 189 4.75 -2.98 -12.46
N ASN A 190 4.61 -2.14 -11.43
CA ASN A 190 4.77 -2.57 -10.04
C ASN A 190 3.72 -3.63 -9.65
N ILE A 191 2.44 -3.37 -9.94
CA ILE A 191 1.35 -4.31 -9.64
C ILE A 191 1.50 -5.59 -10.46
N LYS A 192 1.89 -5.48 -11.73
CA LYS A 192 2.18 -6.62 -12.58
C LYS A 192 3.34 -7.46 -12.05
N GLY A 193 4.42 -6.87 -11.56
CA GLY A 193 5.51 -7.60 -10.91
C GLY A 193 5.10 -8.38 -9.65
N GLN A 194 4.07 -7.92 -8.93
CA GLN A 194 3.50 -8.66 -7.79
C GLN A 194 2.60 -9.83 -8.22
N LEU A 195 1.96 -9.72 -9.39
CA LEU A 195 0.95 -10.66 -9.87
C LEU A 195 1.42 -11.60 -10.99
N SER A 196 2.50 -11.29 -11.69
CA SER A 196 2.95 -12.05 -12.85
C SER A 196 4.46 -12.29 -12.83
N GLU A 197 4.81 -13.48 -12.37
CA GLU A 197 5.76 -14.43 -12.98
C GLU A 197 5.64 -15.77 -12.25
N ASP A 198 5.27 -15.73 -10.97
CA ASP A 198 4.92 -16.93 -10.19
C ASP A 198 4.00 -16.59 -9.00
N ALA A 199 2.86 -15.93 -9.25
CA ALA A 199 1.89 -15.63 -8.18
C ALA A 199 1.44 -16.91 -7.46
N ALA A 200 1.31 -18.02 -8.21
CA ALA A 200 1.05 -19.34 -7.67
C ALA A 200 2.18 -19.84 -6.77
N GLY A 201 3.45 -19.69 -7.16
CA GLY A 201 4.60 -20.09 -6.35
C GLY A 201 4.89 -19.17 -5.18
N ASN A 202 4.60 -17.88 -5.27
CA ASN A 202 4.60 -16.98 -4.13
C ASN A 202 3.54 -17.38 -3.11
N LEU A 203 2.32 -17.69 -3.55
CA LEU A 203 1.28 -18.27 -2.69
C LEU A 203 1.71 -19.64 -2.14
N GLN A 204 2.34 -20.50 -2.95
CA GLN A 204 2.87 -21.79 -2.52
C GLN A 204 3.94 -21.63 -1.44
N ASN A 205 4.84 -20.66 -1.57
CA ASN A 205 5.86 -20.35 -0.57
C ASN A 205 5.24 -19.84 0.74
N GLN A 206 4.21 -19.00 0.65
CA GLN A 206 3.45 -18.56 1.84
C GLN A 206 2.74 -19.75 2.50
N ILE A 207 2.13 -20.64 1.72
CA ILE A 207 1.49 -21.86 2.21
C ILE A 207 2.52 -22.78 2.89
N ASN A 208 3.66 -23.02 2.24
CA ASN A 208 4.74 -23.87 2.75
C ASN A 208 5.29 -23.40 4.11
N ASN A 209 5.28 -22.09 4.36
CA ASN A 209 5.74 -21.50 5.63
C ASN A 209 4.61 -21.29 6.65
N SER A 210 3.35 -21.50 6.27
CA SER A 210 2.19 -21.33 7.13
C SER A 210 1.79 -22.62 7.83
N VAL A 211 1.22 -22.51 9.03
CA VAL A 211 0.56 -23.65 9.69
C VAL A 211 -0.83 -23.83 9.08
N HIS A 212 -0.94 -24.76 8.13
CA HIS A 212 -2.16 -25.07 7.40
C HIS A 212 -2.55 -26.54 7.58
N ASN A 213 -3.76 -26.92 7.13
CA ASN A 213 -4.15 -28.32 7.09
C ASN A 213 -3.32 -29.05 6.04
N ALA A 214 -2.33 -29.83 6.47
CA ALA A 214 -1.46 -30.58 5.58
C ALA A 214 -2.04 -31.98 5.26
N GLY A 215 -3.25 -32.28 5.74
CA GLY A 215 -4.00 -33.49 5.41
C GLY A 215 -3.82 -34.63 6.42
N ASN A 216 -4.09 -35.85 5.96
CA ASN A 216 -4.03 -37.06 6.78
C ASN A 216 -2.69 -37.78 6.55
N ILE A 217 -2.06 -38.23 7.64
CA ILE A 217 -0.94 -39.16 7.61
C ILE A 217 -1.45 -40.52 7.13
N SER A 218 -0.71 -41.14 6.21
CA SER A 218 -1.05 -42.43 5.61
C SER A 218 -0.28 -43.58 6.26
N THR A 219 -0.78 -44.81 6.12
CA THR A 219 -0.06 -46.02 6.56
C THR A 219 1.30 -46.13 5.88
N GLY A 220 2.35 -46.44 6.64
CA GLY A 220 3.74 -46.50 6.21
C GLY A 220 4.50 -45.17 6.35
N THR A 221 3.84 -44.08 6.75
CA THR A 221 4.50 -42.78 6.89
C THR A 221 5.49 -42.81 8.06
N ASP A 222 6.70 -42.31 7.81
CA ASP A 222 7.70 -42.05 8.84
C ASP A 222 7.61 -40.59 9.32
N LEU A 223 7.38 -40.38 10.62
CA LEU A 223 7.30 -39.02 11.18
C LEU A 223 8.60 -38.23 11.07
N ASN A 224 9.75 -38.88 10.83
CA ASN A 224 11.02 -38.20 10.56
C ASN A 224 11.03 -37.47 9.20
N ASP A 225 10.23 -37.94 8.25
CA ASP A 225 10.17 -37.37 6.90
C ASP A 225 9.22 -36.17 6.82
N ILE A 226 8.36 -35.99 7.83
CA ILE A 226 7.43 -34.87 7.90
C ILE A 226 8.13 -33.61 8.41
N ARG A 227 8.54 -32.75 7.47
CA ARG A 227 9.27 -31.49 7.74
C ARG A 227 8.51 -30.22 7.32
N GLY A 228 7.48 -30.34 6.49
CA GLY A 228 6.70 -29.19 6.02
C GLY A 228 5.85 -28.60 7.14
N ALA A 229 5.80 -27.28 7.24
CA ALA A 229 4.96 -26.61 8.23
C ALA A 229 3.49 -26.95 8.00
N GLY A 230 2.75 -27.18 9.08
CA GLY A 230 1.34 -27.57 9.00
C GLY A 230 0.89 -28.45 10.16
N TYR A 231 -0.40 -28.72 10.20
CA TYR A 231 -0.99 -29.74 11.06
C TYR A 231 -1.48 -30.92 10.23
N TYR A 232 -1.13 -32.12 10.66
CA TYR A 232 -1.43 -33.39 10.02
C TYR A 232 -2.29 -34.23 10.95
N ARG A 233 -3.23 -34.99 10.39
CA ARG A 233 -4.17 -35.83 11.14
C ARG A 233 -3.73 -37.28 11.07
N ILE A 234 -3.66 -37.95 12.21
CA ILE A 234 -3.45 -39.39 12.30
C ILE A 234 -4.75 -39.99 12.82
N GLY A 235 -5.49 -40.70 11.97
CA GLY A 235 -6.81 -41.23 12.30
C GLY A 235 -6.83 -42.75 12.30
N GLY A 236 -6.81 -43.36 13.47
CA GLY A 236 -7.02 -44.80 13.61
C GLY A 236 -5.83 -45.67 13.15
N LEU A 237 -4.62 -45.12 13.11
CA LEU A 237 -3.39 -45.85 12.75
C LEU A 237 -2.68 -46.38 14.00
N VAL A 238 -1.94 -47.48 13.87
CA VAL A 238 -1.16 -48.08 14.97
C VAL A 238 0.26 -47.50 15.02
N GLY A 239 0.63 -46.88 16.15
CA GLY A 239 1.97 -46.32 16.36
C GLY A 239 3.06 -47.40 16.27
N GLY A 240 4.17 -47.09 15.61
CA GLY A 240 5.30 -47.99 15.40
C GLY A 240 5.05 -49.12 14.41
N THR A 241 3.83 -49.26 13.87
CA THR A 241 3.47 -50.26 12.85
C THR A 241 2.96 -49.58 11.58
N ASP A 242 1.87 -48.82 11.68
CA ASP A 242 1.28 -48.08 10.56
C ASP A 242 1.89 -46.69 10.41
N VAL A 243 2.39 -46.10 11.50
CA VAL A 243 3.11 -44.82 11.48
C VAL A 243 4.43 -45.01 12.22
N LEU A 244 5.55 -44.77 11.54
CA LEU A 244 6.88 -45.05 12.05
C LEU A 244 7.46 -43.85 12.81
N ASN A 245 8.47 -44.10 13.65
CA ASN A 245 9.12 -43.09 14.50
C ASN A 245 8.15 -42.29 15.38
N THR A 246 7.10 -42.96 15.86
CA THR A 246 6.25 -42.46 16.95
C THR A 246 6.95 -42.58 18.30
N PRO A 247 6.51 -41.83 19.33
CA PRO A 247 6.98 -42.04 20.70
C PRO A 247 6.85 -43.50 21.15
N SER A 248 7.84 -44.03 21.87
CA SER A 248 7.87 -45.45 22.25
C SER A 248 6.63 -45.88 23.05
N GLU A 249 6.08 -44.99 23.86
CA GLU A 249 4.87 -45.23 24.67
C GLU A 249 3.59 -45.44 23.84
N VAL A 250 3.55 -44.95 22.59
CA VAL A 250 2.41 -45.11 21.69
C VAL A 250 2.57 -46.28 20.72
N ASN A 251 3.70 -46.98 20.76
CA ASN A 251 3.92 -48.14 19.90
C ASN A 251 2.93 -49.27 20.24
N GLY A 252 2.32 -49.85 19.20
CA GLY A 252 1.28 -50.86 19.32
C GLY A 252 -0.10 -50.33 19.72
N ILE A 253 -0.26 -49.01 19.88
CA ILE A 253 -1.55 -48.38 20.20
C ILE A 253 -2.19 -47.84 18.92
N ARG A 254 -3.49 -48.11 18.73
CA ARG A 254 -4.29 -47.41 17.70
C ARG A 254 -4.59 -46.00 18.19
N VAL A 255 -4.08 -45.00 17.48
CA VAL A 255 -4.13 -43.60 17.90
C VAL A 255 -5.02 -42.73 17.01
N TYR A 256 -5.67 -41.76 17.64
CA TYR A 256 -6.17 -40.55 16.99
C TYR A 256 -5.30 -39.40 17.48
N ALA A 257 -4.60 -38.72 16.57
CA ALA A 257 -3.62 -37.71 16.94
C ALA A 257 -3.54 -36.56 15.92
N PHE A 258 -3.07 -35.40 16.38
CA PHE A 258 -2.56 -34.34 15.50
C PHE A 258 -1.05 -34.25 15.64
N LEU A 259 -0.38 -34.12 14.49
CA LEU A 259 1.02 -33.77 14.40
C LEU A 259 1.11 -32.33 13.90
N ILE A 260 1.80 -31.47 14.61
CA ILE A 260 2.03 -30.07 14.22
C ILE A 260 3.53 -29.89 13.95
N VAL A 261 3.87 -29.29 12.82
CA VAL A 261 5.25 -28.92 12.47
C VAL A 261 5.32 -27.41 12.27
N ILE A 262 6.24 -26.76 13.00
CA ILE A 262 6.49 -25.32 12.89
C ILE A 262 7.99 -25.08 12.93
N GLY A 263 8.56 -24.65 11.80
CA GLY A 263 10.00 -24.46 11.66
C GLY A 263 10.77 -25.73 12.04
N SER A 264 11.54 -25.66 13.12
CA SER A 264 12.37 -26.77 13.61
C SER A 264 11.72 -27.61 14.71
N LEU A 265 10.43 -27.42 14.99
CA LEU A 265 9.70 -28.11 16.05
C LEU A 265 8.64 -29.05 15.45
N GLN A 266 8.52 -30.24 16.03
CA GLN A 266 7.42 -31.16 15.80
C GLN A 266 6.74 -31.50 17.12
N GLU A 267 5.42 -31.38 17.16
CA GLU A 267 4.58 -31.73 18.30
C GLU A 267 3.55 -32.77 17.88
N LEU A 268 3.34 -33.79 18.70
CA LEU A 268 2.36 -34.85 18.50
C LEU A 268 1.41 -34.89 19.70
N THR A 269 0.14 -34.56 19.47
CA THR A 269 -0.93 -34.67 20.47
C THR A 269 -1.76 -35.89 20.18
N VAL A 270 -1.70 -36.88 21.07
CA VAL A 270 -2.41 -38.16 20.97
C VAL A 270 -3.60 -38.15 21.92
N TYR A 271 -4.80 -38.26 21.37
CA TYR A 271 -6.04 -38.30 22.15
C TYR A 271 -6.34 -39.71 22.61
N SER A 272 -6.72 -39.83 23.90
CA SER A 272 -7.17 -41.06 24.54
C SER A 272 -6.31 -42.30 24.22
N PRO A 273 -4.96 -42.25 24.34
CA PRO A 273 -4.13 -43.41 23.99
C PRO A 273 -4.33 -44.57 24.97
N LYS A 274 -4.59 -44.26 26.25
CA LYS A 274 -5.00 -45.20 27.31
C LYS A 274 -5.83 -44.45 28.35
N GLN A 275 -6.88 -45.08 28.89
CA GLN A 275 -7.68 -44.58 30.02
C GLN A 275 -8.17 -43.12 29.86
N ASP A 276 -8.64 -42.73 28.67
CA ASP A 276 -9.16 -41.39 28.35
C ASP A 276 -8.21 -40.21 28.66
N THR A 277 -6.91 -40.46 28.69
CA THR A 277 -5.89 -39.40 28.88
C THR A 277 -5.48 -38.77 27.55
N THR A 278 -4.93 -37.56 27.51
CA THR A 278 -4.30 -37.00 26.29
C THR A 278 -2.81 -36.89 26.52
N TRP A 279 -2.00 -37.36 25.58
CA TRP A 279 -0.54 -37.29 25.67
C TRP A 279 0.01 -36.34 24.61
N THR A 280 0.85 -35.40 25.02
CA THR A 280 1.56 -34.50 24.10
C THR A 280 3.04 -34.81 24.15
N TYR A 281 3.62 -34.95 22.96
CA TYR A 281 5.05 -35.18 22.76
C TYR A 281 5.62 -34.08 21.88
N SER A 282 6.86 -33.69 22.11
CA SER A 282 7.56 -32.74 21.25
C SER A 282 9.00 -33.18 21.00
N ARG A 283 9.55 -32.73 19.87
CA ARG A 283 10.95 -32.89 19.51
C ARG A 283 11.37 -31.79 18.56
N SER A 284 12.67 -31.53 18.47
CA SER A 284 13.22 -30.51 17.59
C SER A 284 14.24 -31.10 16.63
N ILE A 285 14.43 -30.43 15.50
CA ILE A 285 15.46 -30.76 14.52
C ILE A 285 16.66 -29.82 14.71
N SER A 286 17.87 -30.37 14.71
CA SER A 286 19.10 -29.59 14.83
C SER A 286 20.29 -30.32 14.19
N GLY A 287 21.44 -29.65 14.07
CA GLY A 287 22.68 -30.22 13.52
C GLY A 287 22.83 -30.09 11.99
N SER A 288 23.95 -30.63 11.48
CA SER A 288 24.26 -30.73 10.04
C SER A 288 24.91 -32.10 9.77
N PRO A 289 24.20 -33.04 9.12
CA PRO A 289 22.84 -32.94 8.59
C PRO A 289 21.78 -32.84 9.69
N ALA A 290 20.66 -32.16 9.39
CA ALA A 290 19.60 -31.91 10.35
C ALA A 290 18.82 -33.20 10.69
N THR A 291 18.85 -33.60 11.97
CA THR A 291 18.19 -34.81 12.50
C THR A 291 17.23 -34.46 13.63
N TRP A 292 16.10 -35.16 13.71
CA TRP A 292 15.16 -35.02 14.81
C TRP A 292 15.76 -35.57 16.11
N SER A 293 15.57 -34.85 17.21
CA SER A 293 15.83 -35.38 18.54
C SER A 293 14.87 -36.52 18.87
N ASN A 294 15.16 -37.26 19.94
CA ASN A 294 14.18 -38.17 20.52
C ASN A 294 12.92 -37.40 20.97
N TRP A 295 11.78 -38.08 20.96
CA TRP A 295 10.53 -37.54 21.49
C TRP A 295 10.64 -37.32 23.00
N SER A 296 10.23 -36.14 23.45
CA SER A 296 10.04 -35.81 24.85
C SER A 296 8.55 -35.69 25.13
N LYS A 297 8.08 -36.26 26.24
CA LYS A 297 6.68 -36.13 26.67
C LYS A 297 6.53 -34.85 27.48
N THR A 298 5.53 -34.05 27.16
CA THR A 298 5.19 -32.85 27.95
C THR A 298 4.56 -33.28 29.27
N VAL A 299 5.10 -32.79 30.39
CA VAL A 299 4.49 -32.95 31.72
C VAL A 299 3.40 -31.90 31.87
N MET A 300 2.15 -32.34 31.92
CA MET A 300 0.98 -31.47 32.12
C MET A 300 0.63 -31.43 33.60
N ALA A 301 0.33 -30.24 34.13
CA ALA A 301 -0.27 -30.11 35.45
C ALA A 301 -1.76 -30.48 35.42
N ASP A 302 -2.30 -30.91 36.55
CA ASP A 302 -3.76 -31.04 36.74
C ASP A 302 -4.43 -29.67 36.86
N GLU A 303 -5.76 -29.67 37.02
CA GLU A 303 -6.57 -28.45 37.18
C GLU A 303 -6.17 -27.58 38.38
N ASN A 304 -5.45 -28.15 39.35
CA ASN A 304 -4.94 -27.46 40.53
C ASN A 304 -3.47 -27.03 40.38
N GLY A 305 -2.89 -27.18 39.18
CA GLY A 305 -1.50 -26.82 38.91
C GLY A 305 -0.47 -27.86 39.42
N LYS A 306 -0.91 -29.05 39.82
CA LYS A 306 -0.02 -30.10 40.34
C LYS A 306 0.48 -31.01 39.22
N ALA A 307 1.80 -31.25 39.20
CA ALA A 307 2.42 -32.27 38.36
C ALA A 307 2.85 -33.48 39.21
N THR A 308 2.58 -34.69 38.74
CA THR A 308 3.09 -35.93 39.35
C THR A 308 4.13 -36.54 38.42
N VAL A 309 5.32 -36.75 38.94
CA VAL A 309 6.48 -37.28 38.21
C VAL A 309 7.13 -38.39 39.03
N LYS A 310 7.70 -39.39 38.35
CA LYS A 310 8.36 -40.52 39.01
C LYS A 310 9.76 -40.16 39.51
N ASP A 311 10.54 -39.56 38.62
CA ASP A 311 11.93 -39.16 38.85
C ASP A 311 12.09 -37.69 38.42
N ILE A 312 12.90 -36.93 39.16
CA ILE A 312 13.23 -35.53 38.85
C ILE A 312 14.74 -35.39 38.86
N GLU A 313 15.31 -34.89 37.76
CA GLU A 313 16.69 -34.44 37.68
C GLU A 313 16.73 -32.92 37.55
N VAL A 314 17.53 -32.24 38.36
CA VAL A 314 17.69 -30.78 38.32
C VAL A 314 19.15 -30.45 38.05
N THR A 315 19.43 -29.89 36.88
CA THR A 315 20.79 -29.48 36.45
C THR A 315 21.17 -28.07 36.93
N GLY A 316 20.21 -27.33 37.47
CA GLY A 316 20.38 -25.99 38.07
C GLY A 316 19.96 -25.96 39.53
N ALA A 317 19.13 -24.98 39.91
CA ALA A 317 18.61 -24.83 41.26
C ALA A 317 17.07 -24.95 41.31
N ILE A 318 16.54 -25.52 42.39
CA ILE A 318 15.11 -25.46 42.71
C ILE A 318 14.88 -24.22 43.57
N THR A 319 14.13 -23.25 43.06
CA THR A 319 13.70 -22.08 43.85
C THR A 319 12.44 -22.45 44.63
N GLN A 320 12.54 -22.44 45.96
CA GLN A 320 11.40 -22.67 46.85
C GLN A 320 11.04 -21.37 47.58
N PRO A 321 9.75 -21.07 47.79
CA PRO A 321 9.35 -19.95 48.64
C PRO A 321 9.84 -20.18 50.07
N TYR A 322 10.23 -19.11 50.75
CA TYR A 322 10.53 -19.14 52.18
C TYR A 322 9.82 -18.01 52.91
N ILE A 323 9.54 -18.23 54.19
CA ILE A 323 8.97 -17.22 55.09
C ILE A 323 9.74 -17.24 56.40
N SER A 324 9.83 -16.10 57.08
CA SER A 324 10.56 -15.97 58.35
C SER A 324 9.76 -15.16 59.35
N THR A 325 9.80 -15.57 60.62
CA THR A 325 9.26 -14.81 61.75
C THR A 325 10.19 -14.88 62.94
N SER A 326 10.04 -13.96 63.91
CA SER A 326 10.73 -14.01 65.19
C SER A 326 9.72 -14.15 66.31
N PHE A 327 10.02 -14.99 67.31
CA PHE A 327 9.18 -15.16 68.49
C PHE A 327 10.02 -15.33 69.75
N ALA A 328 9.42 -14.96 70.88
CA ALA A 328 10.04 -15.08 72.20
C ALA A 328 10.01 -16.53 72.68
N ILE A 329 11.05 -16.93 73.43
CA ILE A 329 11.18 -18.28 74.02
C ILE A 329 11.28 -18.22 75.56
N GLY A 330 10.84 -17.10 76.14
CA GLY A 330 10.90 -16.82 77.57
C GLY A 330 12.21 -16.21 78.04
N TYR A 331 12.18 -15.67 79.27
CA TYR A 331 13.35 -15.20 80.01
C TYR A 331 14.21 -14.15 79.28
N GLY A 332 13.58 -13.36 78.41
CA GLY A 332 14.21 -12.32 77.60
C GLY A 332 14.89 -12.81 76.32
N LEU A 333 14.71 -14.07 75.96
CA LEU A 333 15.26 -14.66 74.75
C LEU A 333 14.25 -14.69 73.62
N SER A 334 14.74 -14.63 72.39
CA SER A 334 13.95 -14.77 71.18
C SER A 334 14.73 -15.52 70.12
N VAL A 335 14.01 -16.13 69.19
CA VAL A 335 14.58 -16.82 68.03
C VAL A 335 13.96 -16.31 66.75
N THR A 336 14.69 -16.47 65.65
CA THR A 336 14.15 -16.30 64.31
C THR A 336 13.94 -17.68 63.69
N ALA A 337 12.71 -17.97 63.28
CA ALA A 337 12.35 -19.16 62.52
C ALA A 337 12.23 -18.82 61.04
N LYS A 338 12.93 -19.57 60.19
CA LYS A 338 12.82 -19.53 58.73
C LYS A 338 12.26 -20.87 58.23
N ARG A 339 11.20 -20.85 57.43
CA ARG A 339 10.58 -22.05 56.86
C ARG A 339 10.78 -22.10 55.34
N VAL A 340 11.21 -23.27 54.83
CA VAL A 340 11.30 -23.62 53.41
C VAL A 340 10.66 -25.00 53.23
N GLY A 341 9.54 -25.09 52.51
CA GLY A 341 8.73 -26.32 52.49
C GLY A 341 8.33 -26.75 53.92
N ASN A 342 8.66 -27.99 54.29
CA ASN A 342 8.41 -28.51 55.64
C ASN A 342 9.62 -28.36 56.58
N LEU A 343 10.74 -27.80 56.13
CA LEU A 343 11.91 -27.58 56.98
C LEU A 343 11.82 -26.22 57.66
N VAL A 344 11.93 -26.19 58.99
CA VAL A 344 12.04 -24.97 59.79
C VAL A 344 13.44 -24.90 60.37
N THR A 345 14.09 -23.75 60.23
CA THR A 345 15.39 -23.44 60.82
C THR A 345 15.24 -22.35 61.87
N ILE A 346 15.61 -22.67 63.10
CA ILE A 346 15.64 -21.77 64.25
C ILE A 346 17.04 -21.20 64.41
N THR A 347 17.13 -19.87 64.52
CA THR A 347 18.37 -19.15 64.82
C THR A 347 18.26 -18.43 66.16
N PHE A 348 19.14 -18.77 67.10
CA PHE A 348 19.22 -18.10 68.40
C PHE A 348 20.05 -16.82 68.31
N LYS A 349 19.55 -15.75 68.93
CA LYS A 349 20.24 -14.46 69.03
C LYS A 349 19.93 -13.78 70.36
N GLY A 350 20.86 -12.95 70.83
CA GLY A 350 20.69 -12.14 72.03
C GLY A 350 21.24 -12.80 73.29
N SER A 351 20.76 -12.31 74.43
CA SER A 351 21.14 -12.73 75.77
C SER A 351 19.90 -12.75 76.67
N ASN A 352 19.85 -13.67 77.64
CA ASN A 352 18.73 -13.72 78.58
C ASN A 352 18.75 -12.53 79.54
N THR A 353 17.59 -11.95 79.81
CA THR A 353 17.44 -10.84 80.78
C THR A 353 17.03 -11.34 82.17
N THR A 354 16.72 -12.63 82.29
CA THR A 354 16.36 -13.30 83.54
C THR A 354 17.10 -14.62 83.64
N GLN A 355 17.49 -15.04 84.85
CA GLN A 355 18.10 -16.35 85.06
C GLN A 355 17.16 -17.45 84.56
N LEU A 356 17.68 -18.30 83.68
CA LEU A 356 16.95 -19.42 83.10
C LEU A 356 17.27 -20.67 83.91
N GLY A 357 16.36 -21.07 84.79
CA GLY A 357 16.57 -22.23 85.67
C GLY A 357 16.44 -23.56 84.94
N SER A 358 17.13 -24.60 85.42
CA SER A 358 16.94 -25.96 84.93
C SER A 358 15.49 -26.42 85.12
N GLY A 359 14.89 -27.01 84.07
CA GLY A 359 13.49 -27.45 84.08
C GLY A 359 12.46 -26.32 83.89
N ALA A 360 12.87 -25.13 83.44
CA ALA A 360 11.97 -24.00 83.22
C ALA A 360 10.91 -24.26 82.14
N ASN A 361 9.73 -23.65 82.30
CA ASN A 361 8.59 -23.80 81.39
C ASN A 361 8.09 -22.40 80.97
N PRO A 362 8.70 -21.78 79.94
CA PRO A 362 8.21 -20.53 79.35
C PRO A 362 6.72 -20.56 79.04
N THR A 363 6.02 -19.42 79.18
CA THR A 363 4.61 -19.30 78.82
C THR A 363 4.42 -19.02 77.32
N GLU A 364 5.49 -18.58 76.66
CA GLU A 364 5.54 -18.35 75.22
C GLU A 364 5.34 -19.64 74.44
N MET A 365 4.74 -19.49 73.26
CA MET A 365 4.37 -20.60 72.37
C MET A 365 5.02 -20.41 71.01
N ILE A 366 5.36 -21.51 70.36
CA ILE A 366 5.80 -21.53 68.96
C ILE A 366 4.59 -21.18 68.07
N PRO A 367 4.70 -20.18 67.19
CA PRO A 367 3.61 -19.79 66.29
C PRO A 367 3.13 -20.94 65.40
N LEU A 368 1.82 -20.95 65.08
CA LEU A 368 1.29 -21.86 64.05
C LEU A 368 2.02 -21.63 62.73
N GLY A 369 2.37 -22.71 62.05
CA GLY A 369 3.19 -22.69 60.83
C GLY A 369 4.65 -23.02 61.09
N TYR A 370 5.08 -23.13 62.35
CA TYR A 370 6.47 -23.40 62.74
C TYR A 370 6.61 -24.46 63.83
N ARG A 371 5.53 -25.12 64.28
CA ARG A 371 5.61 -26.14 65.34
C ARG A 371 6.24 -27.43 64.79
N PRO A 372 7.11 -28.11 65.53
CA PRO A 372 7.74 -29.33 65.04
C PRO A 372 6.73 -30.50 64.95
N VAL A 373 7.03 -31.49 64.11
CA VAL A 373 6.20 -32.71 63.95
C VAL A 373 6.19 -33.55 65.23
N GLU A 374 7.33 -33.60 65.93
CA GLU A 374 7.53 -34.27 67.21
C GLU A 374 8.25 -33.35 68.20
N ALA A 375 8.48 -33.79 69.44
CA ALA A 375 9.22 -32.98 70.40
C ALA A 375 10.70 -32.92 70.01
N GLU A 376 11.19 -31.72 69.71
CA GLU A 376 12.54 -31.51 69.20
C GLU A 376 13.43 -30.85 70.25
N SER A 377 14.60 -31.43 70.48
CA SER A 377 15.64 -30.79 71.29
C SER A 377 16.37 -29.73 70.44
N VAL A 378 16.23 -28.48 70.85
CA VAL A 378 16.77 -27.30 70.18
C VAL A 378 17.83 -26.69 71.09
N ASP A 379 19.08 -27.05 70.86
CA ASP A 379 20.23 -26.73 71.70
C ASP A 379 21.01 -25.48 71.20
N PRO A 380 20.94 -24.35 71.93
CA PRO A 380 21.82 -23.22 71.70
C PRO A 380 23.22 -23.48 72.28
N LEU A 381 24.22 -22.83 71.68
CA LEU A 381 25.51 -22.56 72.28
C LEU A 381 25.38 -21.36 73.22
N VAL A 382 25.73 -21.58 74.49
CA VAL A 382 25.80 -20.53 75.50
C VAL A 382 27.26 -20.32 75.90
N GLN A 383 27.74 -19.06 75.87
CA GLN A 383 29.15 -18.77 76.12
C GLN A 383 29.61 -19.28 77.51
N GLY A 384 30.73 -20.02 77.54
CA GLY A 384 31.30 -20.57 78.77
C GLY A 384 30.59 -21.83 79.30
N ARG A 385 29.64 -22.37 78.54
CA ARG A 385 28.87 -23.59 78.89
C ARG A 385 28.93 -24.56 77.72
N HIS A 386 29.07 -25.85 78.01
CA HIS A 386 29.17 -26.88 76.99
C HIS A 386 28.14 -27.99 77.24
N LEU A 387 27.31 -28.25 76.22
CA LEU A 387 26.51 -29.46 75.97
C LEU A 387 25.22 -29.68 76.76
N ASP A 388 24.96 -28.95 77.85
CA ASP A 388 23.73 -29.12 78.65
C ASP A 388 22.77 -27.92 78.60
N THR A 389 22.72 -27.15 77.50
CA THR A 389 21.76 -26.04 77.33
C THR A 389 20.86 -26.30 76.14
N TYR A 390 19.59 -26.64 76.37
CA TYR A 390 18.63 -26.96 75.31
C TYR A 390 17.18 -26.70 75.70
N TYR A 391 16.38 -26.39 74.67
CA TYR A 391 14.94 -26.29 74.75
C TYR A 391 14.29 -27.52 74.13
N TYR A 392 13.19 -28.02 74.68
CA TYR A 392 12.22 -28.81 73.93
C TYR A 392 11.21 -27.88 73.27
N PHE A 393 11.13 -27.98 71.96
CA PHE A 393 10.06 -27.41 71.16
C PHE A 393 9.05 -28.52 70.89
N ASN A 394 7.81 -28.37 71.35
CA ASN A 394 6.81 -29.44 71.30
C ASN A 394 5.79 -29.22 70.16
N PRO A 395 5.15 -30.29 69.65
CA PRO A 395 4.13 -30.18 68.60
C PRO A 395 2.89 -29.37 68.99
N ASP A 396 2.57 -29.31 70.29
CA ASP A 396 1.48 -28.47 70.81
C ASP A 396 1.87 -26.97 70.87
N GLY A 397 3.11 -26.65 70.50
CA GLY A 397 3.69 -25.31 70.50
C GLY A 397 4.33 -24.90 71.83
N LYS A 398 4.24 -25.72 72.89
CA LYS A 398 4.88 -25.40 74.17
C LYS A 398 6.38 -25.48 74.08
N ILE A 399 7.03 -24.66 74.89
CA ILE A 399 8.48 -24.59 75.03
C ILE A 399 8.84 -25.04 76.45
N ASN A 400 9.80 -25.95 76.58
CA ASN A 400 10.38 -26.30 77.87
C ASN A 400 11.90 -26.13 77.79
N TYR A 401 12.53 -25.66 78.85
CA TYR A 401 13.99 -25.60 78.94
C TYR A 401 14.48 -26.67 79.91
N MET A 402 15.19 -27.67 79.40
CA MET A 402 15.64 -28.84 80.17
C MET A 402 17.17 -28.88 80.34
N GLY A 403 17.83 -27.77 80.02
CA GLY A 403 19.26 -27.59 80.26
C GLY A 403 19.60 -27.23 81.71
N GLU A 404 20.89 -27.03 81.97
CA GLU A 404 21.41 -26.51 83.22
C GLU A 404 20.99 -25.05 83.48
N THR A 405 21.04 -24.59 84.73
CA THR A 405 20.66 -23.21 85.09
C THR A 405 21.63 -22.19 84.50
N VAL A 406 21.14 -21.28 83.66
CA VAL A 406 21.89 -20.22 82.97
C VAL A 406 21.70 -18.86 83.64
N LEU A 407 22.81 -18.24 84.05
CA LEU A 407 22.83 -16.91 84.69
C LEU A 407 22.37 -15.82 83.72
N VAL A 408 21.87 -14.70 84.26
CA VAL A 408 21.49 -13.51 83.48
C VAL A 408 22.65 -12.98 82.62
N ASN A 409 22.34 -12.39 81.47
CA ASN A 409 23.30 -11.86 80.50
C ASN A 409 24.21 -12.91 79.83
N SER A 410 23.78 -14.17 79.80
CA SER A 410 24.45 -15.21 79.02
C SER A 410 24.04 -15.10 77.56
N TYR A 411 24.99 -15.21 76.64
CA TYR A 411 24.73 -15.08 75.19
C TYR A 411 24.34 -16.41 74.56
N PHE A 412 23.19 -16.41 73.86
CA PHE A 412 22.66 -17.59 73.18
C PHE A 412 22.90 -17.46 71.68
N ARG A 413 23.57 -18.43 71.07
CA ARG A 413 23.81 -18.53 69.63
C ARG A 413 23.55 -19.94 69.15
N GLY A 414 23.35 -20.13 67.86
CA GLY A 414 23.18 -21.45 67.30
C GLY A 414 22.09 -21.49 66.24
N VAL A 415 22.13 -22.55 65.45
CA VAL A 415 21.16 -22.82 64.40
C VAL A 415 20.75 -24.28 64.52
N ARG A 416 19.45 -24.54 64.58
CA ARG A 416 18.88 -25.89 64.60
C ARG A 416 17.74 -25.97 63.60
N SER A 417 17.52 -27.15 63.03
CA SER A 417 16.42 -27.35 62.09
C SER A 417 15.61 -28.57 62.47
N TYR A 418 14.31 -28.51 62.19
CA TYR A 418 13.37 -29.59 62.38
C TYR A 418 12.30 -29.56 61.29
N PHE A 419 11.51 -30.63 61.18
CA PHE A 419 10.38 -30.67 60.25
C PHE A 419 9.08 -30.20 60.92
N THR A 420 8.21 -29.56 60.13
CA THR A 420 6.86 -29.16 60.53
C THR A 420 5.81 -29.76 59.59
N ASN A 421 4.67 -30.16 60.15
CA ASN A 421 3.46 -30.50 59.40
C ASN A 421 2.39 -29.40 59.50
N ASP A 422 2.70 -28.27 60.15
CA ASP A 422 1.77 -27.16 60.21
C ASP A 422 1.45 -26.64 58.80
N PRO A 423 0.23 -26.11 58.55
CA PRO A 423 -0.08 -25.42 57.31
C PRO A 423 0.92 -24.29 57.05
N TRP A 424 1.13 -23.93 55.78
CA TRP A 424 2.03 -22.82 55.43
C TRP A 424 1.55 -21.54 56.13
N PRO A 425 2.44 -20.78 56.81
CA PRO A 425 2.01 -19.60 57.55
C PRO A 425 1.39 -18.56 56.59
N VAL A 426 0.22 -18.04 56.95
CA VAL A 426 -0.37 -16.89 56.28
C VAL A 426 0.40 -15.66 56.77
N ALA A 427 0.87 -14.80 55.86
CA ALA A 427 1.51 -13.54 56.26
C ALA A 427 0.51 -12.74 57.12
N ALA A 428 0.93 -12.37 58.33
CA ALA A 428 0.14 -11.51 59.22
C ALA A 428 0.14 -10.08 58.72
#